data_AF-A0A358A2Y3-F1
#
_entry.id   AF-A0A358A2Y3-F1
#
_cell.length_a   1.000
_cell.length_b   1.000
_cell.length_c   1.000
_cell.angle_alpha   90.00
_cell.angle_beta   90.00
_cell.angle_gamma   90.00
#
_symmetry.space_group_name_H-M   'P 1'
#
loop_
_entity.id
_entity.type
_entity.pdbx_description
1 polymer ?
#
loop_
_entity_poly.entity_id
_entity_poly.type
_entity_poly.pdbx_seq_one_letter_code
_entity_poly.pdbx_strand_id
1 'polypeptide(L)'
;MTEAAFFDLDKTVIAKAAMLAFGPRLHQEGMLNRWLVVRALWGQVVFRYLGADEGRMVKMRETALKVAAGWEKEKISNLVDGALTDVIDPLVYTEAVELIESHQETGRRVYLVSASPEEIVMPLARHLGVDAAIASRAKIDAEGRYTGEVEFYAAGEHKV
;
A
#
# COMPACT_ATOMS: atom_id res chain seq x y z
N MET A 1 -9.40 18.87 -23.97
CA MET A 1 -9.85 17.56 -23.43
C MET A 1 -9.31 17.46 -22.02
N THR A 2 -10.07 16.90 -21.08
CA THR A 2 -9.54 16.60 -19.75
C THR A 2 -8.85 15.25 -19.83
N GLU A 3 -7.53 15.22 -19.63
CA GLU A 3 -6.71 14.01 -19.66
C GLU A 3 -6.20 13.69 -18.25
N ALA A 4 -5.97 12.39 -17.99
CA ALA A 4 -5.45 11.91 -16.72
C ALA A 4 -4.37 10.85 -16.94
N ALA A 5 -3.40 10.78 -16.02
CA ALA A 5 -2.36 9.77 -15.96
C ALA A 5 -2.51 8.96 -14.67
N PHE A 6 -2.41 7.64 -14.78
CA PHE A 6 -2.60 6.70 -13.67
C PHE A 6 -1.31 5.93 -13.43
N PHE A 7 -0.85 5.95 -12.19
CA PHE A 7 0.39 5.31 -11.78
C PHE A 7 0.09 4.20 -10.79
N ASP A 8 0.63 3.01 -11.06
CA ASP A 8 0.73 1.99 -10.03
C ASP A 8 1.77 2.39 -8.99
N LEU A 9 1.67 1.84 -7.78
CA LEU A 9 2.61 2.17 -6.71
C LEU A 9 3.77 1.18 -6.62
N ASP A 10 3.45 -0.07 -6.28
CA ASP A 10 4.43 -1.07 -5.90
C ASP A 10 5.26 -1.52 -7.11
N LYS A 11 6.60 -1.40 -7.02
CA LYS A 11 7.54 -1.67 -8.13
C LYS A 11 7.34 -0.78 -9.37
N THR A 12 6.60 0.32 -9.24
CA THR A 12 6.38 1.29 -10.31
C THR A 12 6.84 2.68 -9.87
N VAL A 13 6.28 3.22 -8.79
CA VAL A 13 6.70 4.49 -8.19
C VAL A 13 7.71 4.27 -7.06
N ILE A 14 7.59 3.16 -6.34
CA ILE A 14 8.54 2.75 -5.30
C ILE A 14 9.17 1.39 -5.61
N ALA A 15 10.45 1.22 -5.27
CA ALA A 15 11.23 0.03 -5.61
C ALA A 15 10.85 -1.25 -4.85
N LYS A 16 9.96 -1.15 -3.85
CA LYS A 16 9.53 -2.26 -3.00
C LYS A 16 8.01 -2.23 -2.84
N ALA A 17 7.40 -3.36 -2.53
CA ALA A 17 5.99 -3.36 -2.09
C ALA A 17 5.85 -2.53 -0.79
N ALA A 18 4.92 -1.59 -0.78
CA ALA A 18 4.73 -0.60 0.28
C ALA A 18 4.51 -1.26 1.64
N MET A 19 3.64 -2.28 1.71
CA MET A 19 3.41 -3.07 2.92
C MET A 19 4.70 -3.68 3.51
N LEU A 20 5.65 -4.08 2.67
CA LEU A 20 6.91 -4.65 3.12
C LEU A 20 7.94 -3.59 3.50
N ALA A 21 7.78 -2.36 3.03
CA ALA A 21 8.61 -1.23 3.45
C ALA A 21 8.28 -0.85 4.90
N PHE A 22 6.99 -0.86 5.29
CA PHE A 22 6.54 -0.54 6.64
C PHE A 22 6.62 -1.69 7.66
N GLY A 23 6.88 -2.93 7.22
CA GLY A 23 6.97 -4.10 8.09
C GLY A 23 7.88 -3.94 9.32
N PRO A 24 9.12 -3.43 9.19
CA PRO A 24 10.00 -3.20 10.34
C PRO A 24 9.44 -2.20 11.36
N ARG A 25 8.75 -1.13 10.91
CA ARG A 25 8.14 -0.13 11.80
C ARG A 25 6.95 -0.72 12.57
N LEU A 26 6.09 -1.45 11.87
CA LEU A 26 4.97 -2.18 12.50
C LEU A 26 5.45 -3.23 13.52
N HIS A 27 6.62 -3.83 13.30
CA HIS A 27 7.22 -4.74 14.27
C HIS A 27 7.76 -4.02 15.51
N GLN A 28 8.40 -2.86 15.34
CA GLN A 28 8.91 -2.03 16.44
C GLN A 28 7.78 -1.57 17.37
N GLU A 29 6.62 -1.23 16.80
CA GLU A 29 5.42 -0.82 17.56
C GLU A 29 4.62 -1.99 18.16
N GLY A 30 5.18 -3.21 18.13
CA GLY A 30 4.58 -4.41 18.71
C GLY A 30 3.34 -4.93 17.97
N MET A 31 2.99 -4.33 16.83
CA MET A 31 1.79 -4.68 16.06
C MET A 31 2.01 -5.98 15.29
N LEU A 32 3.23 -6.21 14.79
CA LEU A 32 3.61 -7.51 14.22
C LEU A 32 4.34 -8.38 15.24
N ASN A 33 3.75 -9.52 15.61
CA ASN A 33 4.44 -10.51 16.43
C ASN A 33 5.55 -11.21 15.60
N ARG A 34 6.68 -11.56 16.22
CA ARG A 34 7.86 -12.16 15.52
C ARG A 34 7.49 -13.37 14.66
N TRP A 35 6.52 -14.15 15.13
CA TRP A 35 6.00 -15.34 14.44
C TRP A 35 5.28 -15.01 13.12
N LEU A 36 4.61 -13.86 13.06
CA LEU A 36 3.92 -13.41 11.88
C LEU A 36 4.87 -12.78 10.85
N VAL A 37 5.90 -12.07 11.33
CA VAL A 37 7.01 -11.58 10.48
C VAL A 37 7.71 -12.77 9.81
N VAL A 38 7.99 -13.85 10.54
CA VAL A 38 8.54 -15.09 9.99
C VAL A 38 7.62 -15.71 8.93
N ARG A 39 6.30 -15.72 9.16
CA ARG A 39 5.32 -16.24 8.19
C ARG A 39 5.20 -15.35 6.94
N ALA A 40 5.29 -14.03 7.09
CA ALA A 40 5.32 -13.07 5.98
C ALA A 40 6.63 -13.16 5.17
N LEU A 41 7.76 -13.38 5.83
CA LEU A 41 9.05 -13.70 5.20
C LEU A 41 9.00 -15.05 4.46
N TRP A 42 8.24 -16.03 4.96
CA TRP A 42 7.97 -17.26 4.22
C TRP A 42 7.20 -16.99 2.92
N GLY A 43 6.26 -16.05 2.94
CA GLY A 43 5.55 -15.55 1.75
C GLY A 43 6.49 -14.90 0.72
N GLN A 44 7.51 -14.16 1.16
CA GLN A 44 8.55 -13.60 0.29
C GLN A 44 9.39 -14.67 -0.42
N VAL A 45 9.70 -15.77 0.26
CA VAL A 45 10.39 -16.93 -0.34
C VAL A 45 9.49 -17.61 -1.37
N VAL A 46 8.19 -17.77 -1.07
CA VAL A 46 7.21 -18.30 -2.02
C VAL A 46 7.06 -17.41 -3.25
N PHE A 47 6.97 -16.08 -3.09
CA PHE A 47 6.88 -15.10 -4.18
C PHE A 47 8.10 -15.09 -5.10
N ARG A 48 9.29 -15.37 -4.56
CA ARG A 48 10.53 -15.38 -5.34
C ARG A 48 10.70 -16.65 -6.18
N TYR A 49 10.10 -17.77 -5.76
CA TYR A 49 10.29 -19.07 -6.41
C TYR A 49 9.08 -19.57 -7.22
N LEU A 50 7.88 -19.03 -7.01
CA LEU A 50 6.67 -19.50 -7.69
C LEU A 50 5.84 -18.31 -8.13
N GLY A 51 5.74 -18.09 -9.44
CA GLY A 51 4.75 -17.21 -10.04
C GLY A 51 3.38 -17.47 -9.39
N ALA A 52 2.89 -16.49 -8.64
CA ALA A 52 1.79 -16.68 -7.73
C ALA A 52 0.46 -16.53 -8.48
N ASP A 53 -0.18 -17.67 -8.73
CA ASP A 53 -1.57 -17.78 -9.16
C ASP A 53 -2.51 -16.89 -8.30
N GLU A 54 -3.55 -16.31 -8.92
CA GLU A 54 -4.44 -15.31 -8.30
C GLU A 54 -5.06 -15.82 -6.98
N GLY A 55 -5.41 -17.10 -6.91
CA GLY A 55 -5.99 -17.71 -5.72
C GLY A 55 -5.06 -17.69 -4.49
N ARG A 56 -3.73 -17.69 -4.69
CA ARG A 56 -2.76 -17.57 -3.58
C ARG A 56 -2.64 -16.15 -3.09
N MET A 57 -2.74 -15.18 -3.99
CA MET A 57 -2.75 -13.75 -3.65
C MET A 57 -3.95 -13.40 -2.77
N VAL A 58 -5.14 -13.89 -3.14
CA VAL A 58 -6.37 -13.71 -2.36
C VAL A 58 -6.21 -14.28 -0.95
N LYS A 59 -5.71 -15.52 -0.81
CA LYS A 59 -5.49 -16.14 0.52
C LYS A 59 -4.47 -15.40 1.37
N MET A 60 -3.40 -14.90 0.76
CA MET A 60 -2.38 -14.09 1.46
C MET A 60 -3.00 -12.82 2.03
N ARG A 61 -3.80 -12.13 1.21
CA ARG A 61 -4.51 -10.92 1.60
C ARG A 61 -5.50 -11.18 2.73
N GLU A 62 -6.36 -12.19 2.61
CA GLU A 62 -7.31 -12.55 3.65
C GLU A 62 -6.61 -12.88 4.97
N THR A 63 -5.45 -13.55 4.90
CA THR A 63 -4.63 -13.84 6.08
C THR A 63 -4.11 -12.55 6.71
N ALA A 64 -3.62 -11.61 5.90
CA ALA A 64 -3.13 -10.31 6.39
C ALA A 64 -4.24 -9.47 7.02
N LEU A 65 -5.45 -9.46 6.44
CA LEU A 65 -6.60 -8.77 7.02
C LEU A 65 -7.00 -9.39 8.36
N LYS A 66 -7.07 -10.73 8.45
CA LYS A 66 -7.37 -11.43 9.71
C LYS A 66 -6.37 -11.15 10.82
N VAL A 67 -5.10 -10.94 10.47
CA VAL A 67 -4.08 -10.52 11.43
C VAL A 67 -4.37 -9.14 11.97
N ALA A 68 -4.72 -8.21 11.08
CA ALA A 68 -4.95 -6.81 11.44
C ALA A 68 -6.26 -6.63 12.22
N ALA A 69 -7.12 -7.66 12.28
CA ALA A 69 -8.39 -7.61 12.98
C ALA A 69 -8.20 -7.17 14.45
N GLY A 70 -8.97 -6.15 14.84
CA GLY A 70 -8.89 -5.52 16.16
C GLY A 70 -7.82 -4.45 16.31
N TRP A 71 -6.94 -4.22 15.32
CA TRP A 71 -6.04 -3.07 15.36
C TRP A 71 -6.81 -1.79 15.08
N GLU A 72 -6.44 -0.72 15.78
CA GLU A 72 -6.98 0.62 15.57
C GLU A 72 -6.39 1.24 14.30
N LYS A 73 -7.27 1.66 13.38
CA LYS A 73 -6.87 2.27 12.09
C LYS A 73 -6.03 3.52 12.29
N GLU A 74 -6.43 4.36 13.25
CA GLU A 74 -5.77 5.62 13.55
C GLU A 74 -4.33 5.39 14.02
N LYS A 75 -4.09 4.37 14.86
CA LYS A 75 -2.74 3.99 15.28
C LYS A 75 -1.85 3.60 14.09
N ILE A 76 -2.38 2.84 13.13
CA ILE A 76 -1.64 2.47 11.91
C ILE A 76 -1.36 3.70 11.05
N SER A 77 -2.37 4.56 10.86
CA SER A 77 -2.24 5.77 10.05
C SER A 77 -1.18 6.72 10.63
N ASN A 78 -1.19 6.94 11.94
CA ASN A 78 -0.21 7.77 12.64
C ASN A 78 1.22 7.20 12.54
N LEU A 79 1.37 5.88 12.65
CA LEU A 79 2.66 5.20 12.47
C LEU A 79 3.19 5.39 11.05
N VAL A 80 2.33 5.21 10.05
CA VAL A 80 2.71 5.36 8.64
C VAL A 80 3.07 6.80 8.34
N ASP A 81 2.24 7.78 8.74
CA ASP A 81 2.53 9.20 8.53
C ASP A 81 3.86 9.60 9.20
N GLY A 82 4.11 9.14 10.43
CA GLY A 82 5.35 9.44 11.16
C GLY A 82 6.60 8.77 10.61
N ALA A 83 6.45 7.69 9.82
CA ALA A 83 7.57 6.97 9.22
C ALA A 83 7.67 7.12 7.70
N LEU A 84 6.76 7.87 7.07
CA LEU A 84 6.60 7.92 5.62
C LEU A 84 7.91 8.35 4.95
N THR A 85 8.44 9.51 5.32
CA THR A 85 9.66 10.09 4.75
C THR A 85 10.86 9.15 4.91
N ASP A 86 11.09 8.66 6.13
CA ASP A 86 12.23 7.77 6.42
C ASP A 86 12.18 6.44 5.65
N VAL A 87 10.97 5.93 5.39
CA VAL A 87 10.75 4.61 4.79
C VAL A 87 10.62 4.69 3.28
N ILE A 88 9.98 5.74 2.76
CA ILE A 88 9.57 5.83 1.36
C ILE A 88 10.56 6.64 0.52
N ASP A 89 11.07 7.79 0.99
CA ASP A 89 11.98 8.61 0.18
C ASP A 89 13.17 7.83 -0.41
N PRO A 90 13.82 6.90 0.31
CA PRO A 90 14.92 6.10 -0.25
C PRO A 90 14.48 5.06 -1.29
N LEU A 91 13.17 4.80 -1.41
CA LEU A 91 12.59 3.79 -2.27
C LEU A 91 11.89 4.38 -3.50
N VAL A 92 11.60 5.69 -3.51
CA VAL A 92 10.96 6.35 -4.65
C VAL A 92 11.91 6.34 -5.84
N TYR A 93 11.41 5.95 -7.01
CA TYR A 93 12.17 6.09 -8.25
C TYR A 93 12.18 7.55 -8.70
N THR A 94 13.36 8.13 -8.88
CA THR A 94 13.50 9.50 -9.38
C THR A 94 12.79 9.66 -10.73
N GLU A 95 12.91 8.67 -11.61
CA GLU A 95 12.27 8.67 -12.92
C GLU A 95 10.74 8.67 -12.83
N ALA A 96 10.17 8.09 -11.77
CA ALA A 96 8.73 8.12 -11.54
C ALA A 96 8.27 9.51 -11.10
N VAL A 97 9.05 10.21 -10.28
CA VAL A 97 8.79 11.60 -9.88
C VAL A 97 8.85 12.52 -11.09
N GLU A 98 9.92 12.43 -11.88
CA GLU A 98 10.09 13.23 -13.11
C GLU A 98 8.93 13.00 -14.09
N LEU A 99 8.46 11.75 -14.24
CA LEU A 99 7.34 11.43 -15.11
C LEU A 99 6.01 12.00 -14.58
N ILE A 100 5.76 11.91 -13.27
CA ILE A 100 4.59 12.52 -12.62
C ILE A 100 4.58 14.03 -12.88
N GLU A 101 5.70 14.71 -12.62
CA GLU A 101 5.85 16.14 -12.85
C GLU A 101 5.59 16.50 -14.33
N SER A 102 6.17 15.74 -15.26
CA SER A 102 5.94 15.94 -16.70
C SER A 102 4.45 15.86 -17.07
N HIS A 103 3.70 14.91 -16.51
CA HIS A 103 2.26 14.83 -16.75
C HIS A 103 1.52 16.05 -16.19
N GLN A 104 1.88 16.51 -14.98
CA GLN A 104 1.28 17.69 -14.37
C GLN A 104 1.57 18.97 -15.18
N GLU A 105 2.80 19.14 -15.66
CA GLU A 105 3.20 20.26 -16.52
C GLU A 105 2.43 20.30 -17.84
N THR A 106 2.05 19.13 -18.37
CA THR A 106 1.17 19.05 -19.55
C THR A 106 -0.32 19.31 -19.26
N GLY A 107 -0.66 19.66 -18.01
CA GLY A 107 -2.02 19.96 -17.56
C GLY A 107 -2.88 18.72 -17.29
N ARG A 108 -2.27 17.54 -17.17
CA ARG A 108 -2.97 16.29 -16.86
C ARG A 108 -3.15 16.13 -15.35
N ARG A 109 -4.28 15.55 -14.98
CA ARG A 109 -4.53 15.10 -13.61
C ARG A 109 -3.77 13.80 -13.36
N VAL A 110 -3.08 13.67 -12.24
CA VAL A 110 -2.29 12.49 -11.89
C VAL A 110 -2.94 11.74 -10.73
N TYR A 111 -3.10 10.43 -10.90
CA TYR A 111 -3.72 9.55 -9.91
C TYR A 111 -2.81 8.38 -9.56
N LEU A 112 -2.71 8.06 -8.28
CA LEU A 112 -2.12 6.78 -7.84
C LEU A 112 -3.22 5.72 -7.73
N VAL A 113 -2.98 4.53 -8.27
CA VAL A 113 -3.92 3.40 -8.18
C VAL A 113 -3.17 2.16 -7.72
N SER A 114 -3.43 1.73 -6.49
CA SER A 114 -2.65 0.66 -5.86
C SER A 114 -3.51 -0.32 -5.07
N ALA A 115 -3.18 -1.60 -5.17
CA ALA A 115 -3.77 -2.65 -4.35
C ALA A 115 -3.31 -2.58 -2.88
N SER A 116 -2.30 -1.76 -2.55
CA SER A 116 -1.86 -1.54 -1.18
C SER A 116 -2.91 -0.78 -0.34
N PRO A 117 -2.84 -0.87 1.00
CA PRO A 117 -3.81 -0.22 1.88
C PRO A 117 -3.83 1.31 1.79
N GLU A 118 -5.01 1.90 1.97
CA GLU A 118 -5.20 3.36 1.92
C GLU A 118 -4.36 4.13 2.94
N GLU A 119 -4.08 3.52 4.09
CA GLU A 119 -3.26 4.12 5.15
C GLU A 119 -1.82 4.36 4.70
N ILE A 120 -1.36 3.70 3.63
CA ILE A 120 -0.05 3.91 3.03
C ILE A 120 -0.15 4.73 1.75
N VAL A 121 -1.12 4.41 0.90
CA VAL A 121 -1.26 5.05 -0.42
C VAL A 121 -1.65 6.52 -0.29
N MET A 122 -2.56 6.87 0.63
CA MET A 122 -3.05 8.24 0.77
C MET A 122 -1.96 9.21 1.28
N PRO A 123 -1.18 8.88 2.33
CA PRO A 123 -0.02 9.68 2.71
C PRO A 123 1.00 9.84 1.59
N LEU A 124 1.28 8.76 0.86
CA LEU A 124 2.25 8.79 -0.23
C LEU A 124 1.76 9.64 -1.41
N ALA A 125 0.48 9.59 -1.72
CA ALA A 125 -0.12 10.46 -2.72
C ALA A 125 0.05 11.94 -2.39
N ARG A 126 -0.17 12.30 -1.12
CA ARG A 126 0.07 13.67 -0.63
C ARG A 126 1.55 14.04 -0.72
N HIS A 127 2.44 13.13 -0.33
CA HIS A 127 3.88 13.33 -0.37
C HIS A 127 4.40 13.54 -1.80
N LEU A 128 3.88 12.81 -2.78
CA LEU A 128 4.23 12.94 -4.20
C LEU A 128 3.49 14.07 -4.92
N GLY A 129 2.57 14.77 -4.25
CA GLY A 129 1.83 15.88 -4.83
C GLY A 129 0.87 15.50 -5.96
N VAL A 130 0.38 14.25 -6.02
CA VAL A 130 -0.60 13.82 -7.04
C VAL A 130 -2.02 14.29 -6.69
N ASP A 131 -2.92 14.35 -7.66
CA ASP A 131 -4.26 14.92 -7.47
C ASP A 131 -5.18 14.06 -6.59
N ALA A 132 -5.10 12.74 -6.70
CA ALA A 132 -5.85 11.81 -5.86
C ALA A 132 -5.26 10.39 -5.92
N ALA A 133 -5.80 9.51 -5.08
CA ALA A 133 -5.43 8.09 -5.11
C ALA A 133 -6.61 7.15 -4.89
N ILE A 134 -6.48 5.95 -5.46
CA ILE A 134 -7.36 4.81 -5.29
C ILE A 134 -6.55 3.71 -4.63
N ALA A 135 -7.02 3.24 -3.48
CA ALA A 135 -6.32 2.27 -2.65
C ALA A 135 -7.27 1.21 -2.12
N SER A 136 -6.74 0.05 -1.72
CA SER A 136 -7.53 -0.96 -1.05
C SER A 136 -7.98 -0.50 0.33
N ARG A 137 -9.23 -0.76 0.68
CA ARG A 137 -9.80 -0.42 1.98
C ARG A 137 -10.22 -1.67 2.73
N ALA A 138 -9.75 -1.77 3.96
CA ALA A 138 -10.25 -2.77 4.90
C ALA A 138 -11.52 -2.24 5.57
N LYS A 139 -12.43 -3.13 5.92
CA LYS A 139 -13.65 -2.77 6.63
C LYS A 139 -13.31 -2.43 8.08
N ILE A 140 -13.91 -1.34 8.57
CA ILE A 140 -13.70 -0.79 9.92
C ILE A 140 -14.98 -0.93 10.74
N ASP A 141 -14.87 -1.32 12.00
CA ASP A 141 -15.99 -1.37 12.95
C ASP A 141 -16.39 0.04 13.45
N ALA A 142 -17.46 0.11 14.24
CA ALA A 142 -17.97 1.38 14.77
C ALA A 142 -16.98 2.07 15.75
N GLU A 143 -15.99 1.34 16.26
CA GLU A 143 -14.98 1.84 17.16
C GLU A 143 -13.64 2.12 16.47
N GLY A 144 -13.59 2.12 15.13
CA GLY A 144 -12.40 2.50 14.38
C GLY A 144 -11.34 1.41 14.24
N ARG A 145 -11.70 0.14 14.44
CA ARG A 145 -10.78 -1.01 14.33
C ARG A 145 -11.06 -1.87 13.11
N TYR A 146 -10.03 -2.52 12.57
CA TYR A 146 -10.20 -3.42 11.43
C TYR A 146 -11.06 -4.63 11.82
N THR A 147 -12.01 -5.00 10.96
CA THR A 147 -12.82 -6.22 11.16
C THR A 147 -12.13 -7.49 10.66
N GLY A 148 -11.06 -7.33 9.87
CA GLY A 148 -10.41 -8.41 9.13
C GLY A 148 -11.08 -8.78 7.80
N GLU A 149 -12.06 -7.97 7.37
CA GLU A 149 -12.68 -8.07 6.04
C GLU A 149 -12.20 -6.97 5.11
N VAL A 150 -12.34 -7.19 3.81
CA VAL A 150 -12.17 -6.16 2.78
C VAL A 150 -13.46 -5.35 2.64
N GLU A 151 -13.33 -4.03 2.55
CA GLU A 151 -14.41 -3.17 2.04
C GLU A 151 -14.26 -2.95 0.53
N PHE A 152 -13.05 -2.60 0.08
CA PHE A 152 -12.75 -2.34 -1.33
C PHE A 152 -11.36 -2.87 -1.71
N TYR A 153 -11.24 -3.38 -2.94
CA TYR A 153 -9.98 -3.90 -3.46
C TYR A 153 -9.61 -3.22 -4.77
N ALA A 154 -8.53 -2.43 -4.75
CA ALA A 154 -8.05 -1.68 -5.90
C ALA A 154 -7.13 -2.54 -6.78
N ALA A 155 -7.66 -3.63 -7.35
CA ALA A 155 -6.93 -4.50 -8.28
C ALA A 155 -7.88 -5.12 -9.32
N GLY A 156 -7.30 -5.65 -10.41
CA GLY A 156 -8.06 -6.30 -11.49
C GLY A 156 -9.04 -5.32 -12.14
N GLU A 157 -10.30 -5.74 -12.30
CA GLU A 157 -11.38 -4.94 -12.90
C GLU A 157 -11.72 -3.66 -12.13
N HIS A 158 -11.18 -3.48 -10.92
CA HIS A 158 -11.35 -2.26 -10.13
C HIS A 158 -10.19 -1.26 -10.31
N LYS A 159 -9.26 -1.55 -11.22
CA LYS A 159 -8.11 -0.70 -11.57
C LYS A 159 -8.34 0.05 -12.90
N VAL A 160 -9.52 0.68 -13.04
CA VAL A 160 -9.96 1.40 -14.24
C VAL A 160 -10.36 2.83 -13.91
#